data_AF-A0AAN6PC23-F1
#
_entry.id   AF-A0AAN6PC23-F1
#
_cell.length_a   1.000
_cell.length_b   1.000
_cell.length_c   1.000
_cell.angle_alpha   90.00
_cell.angle_beta   90.00
_cell.angle_gamma   90.00
#
_symmetry.space_group_name_H-M   'P 1'
#
loop_
_entity.id
_entity.type
_entity.pdbx_description
1 polymer ?
#
loop_
_entity_poly.entity_id
_entity_poly.type
_entity_poly.pdbx_seq_one_letter_code
_entity_poly.pdbx_strand_id
1 'polypeptide(L)'
;MNRLTLKSFDIYEDISQPVPAGQKRIRKYVELEKQRNRRAVQTVENLVERALLILETKDGKKALVTHAENVVNALIKEKQPHLYPRNDLKTFSKMPGYIDKFLESLWKNFPDVKIENDGREDAAFVRDYWAPKAAGTTLETCSSGFVASQSGEMYLTLASKNEENILKWKFHMIVAIVHELGHCLTGYLSGDPNALTSKQVGVKGKTPEAGYALELLLFKNILEMWATPNQPPNQPGVPYAFEDLLKDTKGQRISMKYIKDFIEGTSGML
;
A
#
# COMPACT_ATOMS: atom_id res chain seq x y z
N MET A 1 -28.21 16.11 23.64
CA MET A 1 -26.83 16.52 23.31
C MET A 1 -26.52 16.00 21.91
N ASN A 2 -26.55 16.88 20.91
CA ASN A 2 -26.39 16.53 19.51
C ASN A 2 -24.89 16.46 19.14
N ARG A 3 -24.42 15.31 18.66
CA ARG A 3 -23.11 15.15 18.03
C ARG A 3 -23.21 15.64 16.58
N LEU A 4 -22.43 16.66 16.25
CA LEU A 4 -22.24 17.16 14.89
C LEU A 4 -21.49 16.11 14.06
N THR A 5 -22.13 15.60 13.03
CA THR A 5 -21.52 14.85 11.93
C THR A 5 -20.92 15.85 10.94
N LEU A 6 -19.60 15.80 10.73
CA LEU A 6 -18.92 16.51 9.64
C LEU A 6 -19.23 15.80 8.33
N LYS A 7 -20.18 16.34 7.56
CA LYS A 7 -20.31 16.04 6.12
C LYS A 7 -19.25 16.87 5.38
N SER A 8 -18.52 16.23 4.47
CA SER A 8 -17.66 16.88 3.50
C SER A 8 -18.44 17.95 2.74
N PHE A 9 -17.93 19.18 2.77
CA PHE A 9 -18.50 20.32 2.05
C PHE A 9 -17.78 20.48 0.71
N ASP A 10 -18.40 20.01 -0.37
CA ASP A 10 -18.11 20.50 -1.71
C ASP A 10 -18.78 21.87 -1.85
N ILE A 11 -18.05 22.95 -1.57
CA ILE A 11 -18.52 24.32 -1.78
C ILE A 11 -17.90 24.85 -3.07
N TYR A 12 -18.71 24.89 -4.13
CA TYR A 12 -18.54 25.83 -5.23
C TYR A 12 -19.20 27.16 -4.82
N GLU A 13 -18.40 28.18 -4.50
CA GLU A 13 -18.89 29.54 -4.23
C GLU A 13 -18.56 30.47 -5.40
N ASP A 14 -19.60 31.13 -5.92
CA ASP A 14 -19.54 32.22 -6.89
C ASP A 14 -18.72 33.40 -6.34
N ILE A 15 -17.76 33.89 -7.12
CA ILE A 15 -16.64 34.73 -6.68
C ILE A 15 -16.96 36.24 -6.73
N SER A 16 -18.22 36.62 -7.00
CA SER A 16 -18.56 37.98 -7.42
C SER A 16 -18.97 38.96 -6.29
N GLN A 17 -18.98 38.57 -5.00
CA GLN A 17 -19.40 39.46 -3.91
C GLN A 17 -18.30 39.76 -2.85
N PRO A 18 -18.26 40.98 -2.28
CA PRO A 18 -17.30 41.36 -1.24
C PRO A 18 -17.60 40.68 0.10
N VAL A 19 -16.54 40.16 0.73
CA VAL A 19 -16.61 39.17 1.81
C VAL A 19 -16.20 39.78 3.16
N PRO A 20 -17.05 39.71 4.21
CA PRO A 20 -16.75 40.21 5.57
C PRO A 20 -15.44 39.65 6.16
N ALA A 21 -14.81 40.41 7.07
CA ALA A 21 -13.50 40.07 7.64
C ALA A 21 -13.42 38.68 8.34
N GLY A 22 -14.53 38.16 8.86
CA GLY A 22 -14.62 36.79 9.40
C GLY A 22 -14.53 35.69 8.33
N GLN A 23 -15.08 35.93 7.14
CA GLN A 23 -15.03 34.99 6.01
C GLN A 23 -13.66 35.00 5.30
N LYS A 24 -12.87 36.08 5.40
CA LYS A 24 -11.46 36.08 4.94
C LYS A 24 -10.59 35.09 5.71
N ARG A 25 -10.82 34.90 7.02
CA ARG A 25 -10.10 33.91 7.84
C ARG A 25 -10.51 32.48 7.47
N ILE A 26 -11.80 32.26 7.20
CA ILE A 26 -12.33 30.97 6.74
C ILE A 26 -11.76 30.61 5.36
N ARG A 27 -11.76 31.54 4.40
CA ARG A 27 -11.16 31.31 3.07
C ARG A 27 -9.66 30.98 3.14
N LYS A 28 -8.90 31.70 3.97
CA LYS A 28 -7.47 31.40 4.19
C LYS A 28 -7.27 30.01 4.81
N TYR A 29 -8.11 29.62 5.76
CA TYR A 29 -8.07 28.29 6.37
C TYR A 29 -8.38 27.19 5.35
N VAL A 30 -9.47 27.33 4.58
CA VAL A 30 -9.86 26.38 3.52
C VAL A 30 -8.76 26.25 2.46
N GLU A 31 -8.14 27.35 2.04
CA GLU A 31 -7.07 27.31 1.05
C GLU A 31 -5.79 26.62 1.59
N LEU A 32 -5.42 26.88 2.85
CA LEU A 32 -4.31 26.17 3.50
C LEU A 32 -4.58 24.67 3.65
N GLU A 33 -5.82 24.30 3.96
CA GLU A 33 -6.24 22.89 4.06
C GLU A 33 -6.20 22.20 2.70
N LYS A 34 -6.70 22.85 1.64
CA LYS A 34 -6.58 22.37 0.25
C LYS A 34 -5.12 22.17 -0.16
N GLN A 35 -4.24 23.13 0.16
CA GLN A 35 -2.81 23.02 -0.14
C GLN A 35 -2.12 21.90 0.65
N ARG A 36 -2.45 21.74 1.94
CA ARG A 36 -1.95 20.64 2.79
C ARG A 36 -2.39 19.28 2.25
N ASN A 37 -3.66 19.16 1.86
CA ASN A 37 -4.21 17.95 1.26
C ASN A 37 -3.53 17.63 -0.06
N ARG A 38 -3.34 18.62 -0.95
CA ARG A 38 -2.62 18.43 -2.21
C ARG A 38 -1.20 17.92 -2.00
N ARG A 39 -0.45 18.49 -1.04
CA ARG A 39 0.92 18.04 -0.73
C ARG A 39 0.95 16.61 -0.18
N ALA A 40 0.01 16.27 0.69
CA ALA A 40 -0.07 14.92 1.25
C ALA A 40 -0.43 13.88 0.17
N VAL A 41 -1.41 14.19 -0.68
CA VAL A 41 -1.78 13.37 -1.84
C VAL A 41 -0.57 13.15 -2.75
N GLN A 42 0.09 14.22 -3.19
CA GLN A 42 1.29 14.12 -4.03
C GLN A 42 2.39 13.29 -3.37
N THR A 43 2.55 13.42 -2.06
CA THR A 43 3.56 12.63 -1.33
C THR A 43 3.23 11.15 -1.38
N VAL A 44 1.98 10.76 -1.16
CA VAL A 44 1.55 9.36 -1.20
C VAL A 44 1.61 8.81 -2.64
N GLU A 45 1.24 9.61 -3.65
CA GLU A 45 1.43 9.25 -5.08
C GLU A 45 2.90 8.93 -5.39
N ASN A 46 3.83 9.77 -4.93
CA ASN A 46 5.26 9.51 -5.13
C ASN A 46 5.73 8.24 -4.38
N LEU A 47 5.15 7.91 -3.23
CA LEU A 47 5.49 6.68 -2.48
C LEU A 47 4.91 5.43 -3.15
N VAL A 48 3.73 5.55 -3.74
CA VAL A 48 3.14 4.54 -4.62
C VAL A 48 4.03 4.29 -5.82
N GLU A 49 4.42 5.35 -6.53
CA GLU A 49 5.31 5.28 -7.69
C GLU A 49 6.60 4.55 -7.31
N ARG A 50 7.15 4.91 -6.15
CA ARG A 50 8.33 4.28 -5.59
C ARG A 50 8.15 2.79 -5.32
N ALA A 51 7.03 2.38 -4.74
CA ALA A 51 6.72 0.97 -4.51
C ALA A 51 6.61 0.19 -5.83
N LEU A 52 5.98 0.77 -6.85
CA LEU A 52 5.89 0.16 -8.18
C LEU A 52 7.27 0.00 -8.83
N LEU A 53 8.11 1.03 -8.77
CA LEU A 53 9.47 0.96 -9.30
C LEU A 53 10.30 -0.14 -8.62
N ILE A 54 10.13 -0.38 -7.33
CA ILE A 54 10.78 -1.50 -6.61
C ILE A 54 10.31 -2.84 -7.20
N LEU A 55 9.00 -3.00 -7.40
CA LEU A 55 8.41 -4.22 -7.97
C LEU A 55 8.80 -4.45 -9.43
N GLU A 56 9.10 -3.40 -10.18
CA GLU A 56 9.52 -3.49 -11.58
C GLU A 56 11.00 -3.85 -11.78
N THR A 57 11.80 -3.81 -10.72
CA THR A 57 13.17 -4.33 -10.75
C THR A 57 13.18 -5.81 -11.13
N LYS A 58 14.33 -6.31 -11.61
CA LYS A 58 14.49 -7.74 -11.95
C LYS A 58 14.12 -8.66 -10.78
N ASP A 59 14.56 -8.31 -9.59
CA ASP A 59 14.30 -9.12 -8.40
C ASP A 59 12.88 -8.91 -7.86
N GLY A 60 12.32 -7.70 -8.00
CA GLY A 60 10.92 -7.41 -7.72
C GLY A 60 9.97 -8.25 -8.57
N LYS A 61 10.19 -8.28 -9.89
CA LYS A 61 9.40 -9.12 -10.80
C LYS A 61 9.55 -10.60 -10.47
N LYS A 62 10.76 -11.06 -10.12
CA LYS A 62 10.99 -12.44 -9.69
C LYS A 62 10.21 -12.79 -8.41
N ALA A 63 10.19 -11.88 -7.43
CA ALA A 63 9.41 -12.03 -6.20
C ALA A 63 7.92 -12.12 -6.49
N LEU A 64 7.39 -11.23 -7.35
CA LEU A 64 5.99 -11.25 -7.79
C LEU A 64 5.60 -12.54 -8.50
N VAL A 65 6.44 -13.03 -9.44
CA VAL A 65 6.20 -14.31 -10.12
C VAL A 65 6.11 -15.45 -9.11
N THR A 66 7.10 -15.55 -8.21
CA THR A 66 7.13 -16.59 -7.17
C THR A 66 5.90 -16.51 -6.26
N HIS A 67 5.51 -15.29 -5.85
CA HIS A 67 4.33 -15.06 -5.03
C HIS A 67 3.04 -15.47 -5.76
N ALA A 68 2.89 -15.08 -7.03
CA ALA A 68 1.73 -15.42 -7.85
C ALA A 68 1.59 -16.93 -8.09
N GLU A 69 2.70 -17.63 -8.32
CA GLU A 69 2.72 -19.10 -8.40
C GLU A 69 2.21 -19.73 -7.10
N ASN A 70 2.68 -19.25 -5.95
CA ASN A 70 2.22 -19.73 -4.63
C ASN A 70 0.72 -19.50 -4.44
N VAL A 71 0.22 -18.32 -4.82
CA VAL A 71 -1.21 -17.98 -4.75
C VAL A 71 -2.03 -18.92 -5.65
N VAL A 72 -1.66 -19.08 -6.92
CA VAL A 72 -2.41 -19.94 -7.85
C VAL A 72 -2.39 -21.40 -7.40
N ASN A 73 -1.24 -21.92 -6.96
CA ASN A 73 -1.14 -23.27 -6.41
C ASN A 73 -2.04 -23.48 -5.19
N ALA A 74 -2.11 -22.48 -4.31
CA ALA A 74 -2.99 -22.52 -3.15
C ALA A 74 -4.48 -22.53 -3.54
N LEU A 75 -4.88 -21.67 -4.49
CA LEU A 75 -6.24 -21.64 -5.04
C LEU A 75 -6.62 -22.98 -5.67
N ILE A 76 -5.74 -23.59 -6.47
CA ILE A 76 -5.95 -24.92 -7.07
C ILE A 76 -6.19 -25.97 -6.00
N LYS A 77 -5.31 -26.03 -4.99
CA LYS A 77 -5.40 -27.02 -3.91
C LYS A 77 -6.67 -26.87 -3.08
N GLU A 78 -7.16 -25.64 -2.92
CA GLU A 78 -8.40 -25.32 -2.22
C GLU A 78 -9.65 -25.39 -3.12
N LYS A 79 -9.48 -25.75 -4.40
CA LYS A 79 -10.54 -25.80 -5.42
C LYS A 79 -11.28 -24.46 -5.56
N GLN A 80 -10.56 -23.36 -5.35
CA GLN A 80 -11.07 -22.01 -5.52
C GLN A 80 -10.94 -21.55 -6.98
N PRO A 81 -11.80 -20.62 -7.43
CA PRO A 81 -11.64 -19.98 -8.73
C PRO A 81 -10.28 -19.29 -8.87
N HIS A 82 -9.71 -19.37 -10.07
CA HIS A 82 -8.53 -18.61 -10.46
C HIS A 82 -8.60 -18.29 -11.95
N LEU A 83 -7.99 -17.17 -12.34
CA LEU A 83 -7.94 -16.69 -13.71
C LEU A 83 -6.69 -17.16 -14.47
N TYR A 84 -5.78 -17.86 -13.80
CA TYR A 84 -4.58 -18.39 -14.45
C TYR A 84 -4.90 -19.53 -15.45
N PRO A 85 -4.25 -19.60 -16.64
CA PRO A 85 -4.59 -20.56 -17.68
C PRO A 85 -4.44 -22.02 -17.25
N ARG A 86 -5.50 -22.82 -17.42
CA ARG A 86 -5.49 -24.25 -17.06
C ARG A 86 -4.45 -25.08 -17.82
N ASN A 87 -4.06 -24.65 -19.02
CA ASN A 87 -3.07 -25.35 -19.84
C ASN A 87 -1.61 -25.08 -19.44
N ASP A 88 -1.35 -24.22 -18.46
CA ASP A 88 -0.01 -23.84 -18.00
C ASP A 88 0.20 -24.08 -16.49
N LEU A 89 -0.73 -24.76 -15.81
CA LEU A 89 -0.67 -24.99 -14.35
C LEU A 89 0.51 -25.88 -13.90
N LYS A 90 1.18 -26.57 -14.83
CA LYS A 90 2.33 -27.43 -14.51
C LYS A 90 3.66 -26.69 -14.53
N THR A 91 3.76 -25.65 -15.34
CA THR A 91 5.03 -25.00 -15.71
C THR A 91 5.06 -23.54 -15.32
N PHE A 92 3.91 -22.90 -15.16
CA PHE A 92 3.78 -21.47 -14.88
C PHE A 92 4.54 -20.57 -15.87
N SER A 93 4.78 -21.06 -17.09
CA SER A 93 5.65 -20.43 -18.08
C SER A 93 5.17 -19.04 -18.53
N LYS A 94 3.86 -18.80 -18.44
CA LYS A 94 3.20 -17.53 -18.79
C LYS A 94 3.07 -16.58 -17.59
N MET A 95 3.44 -17.00 -16.38
CA MET A 95 3.31 -16.18 -15.18
C MET A 95 4.06 -14.83 -15.29
N PRO A 96 5.29 -14.75 -15.84
CA PRO A 96 5.95 -13.47 -16.05
C PRO A 96 5.12 -12.47 -16.86
N GLY A 97 4.48 -12.92 -17.95
CA GLY A 97 3.61 -12.07 -18.76
C GLY A 97 2.31 -11.66 -18.05
N TYR A 98 1.85 -12.44 -17.06
CA TYR A 98 0.73 -12.05 -16.20
C TYR A 98 1.14 -10.96 -15.20
N ILE A 99 2.35 -11.05 -14.66
CA ILE A 99 2.94 -10.02 -13.79
C ILE A 99 3.15 -8.72 -14.55
N ASP A 100 3.67 -8.77 -15.78
CA ASP A 100 3.82 -7.57 -16.61
C ASP A 100 2.47 -6.87 -16.85
N LYS A 101 1.41 -7.63 -17.16
CA LYS A 101 0.04 -7.08 -17.31
C LYS A 101 -0.52 -6.53 -16.01
N PHE A 102 -0.24 -7.18 -14.88
CA PHE A 102 -0.65 -6.71 -13.56
C PHE A 102 0.00 -5.35 -13.24
N LEU A 103 1.30 -5.22 -13.46
CA LEU A 103 2.05 -3.96 -13.28
C LEU A 103 1.58 -2.87 -14.26
N GLU A 104 1.35 -3.21 -15.53
CA GLU A 104 0.77 -2.29 -16.51
C GLU A 104 -0.63 -1.81 -16.08
N SER A 105 -1.47 -2.72 -15.57
CA SER A 105 -2.79 -2.39 -15.04
C SER A 105 -2.71 -1.45 -13.84
N LEU A 106 -1.73 -1.68 -12.95
CA LEU A 106 -1.43 -0.80 -11.83
C LEU A 106 -1.11 0.60 -12.36
N TRP A 107 -0.15 0.78 -13.26
CA TRP A 107 0.18 2.11 -13.79
C TRP A 107 -0.98 2.83 -14.48
N LYS A 108 -1.77 2.10 -15.26
CA LYS A 108 -2.85 2.70 -16.07
C LYS A 108 -4.07 3.10 -15.24
N ASN A 109 -4.39 2.32 -14.20
CA ASN A 109 -5.65 2.47 -13.44
C ASN A 109 -5.38 2.60 -11.95
N PHE A 110 -4.18 3.05 -11.58
CA PHE A 110 -3.78 3.11 -10.18
C PHE A 110 -4.80 3.92 -9.38
N PRO A 111 -5.17 3.47 -8.17
CA PRO A 111 -6.12 4.16 -7.32
C PRO A 111 -5.94 5.68 -7.20
N ASP A 112 -7.05 6.41 -7.21
CA ASP A 112 -7.07 7.79 -6.71
C ASP A 112 -6.62 7.76 -5.25
N VAL A 113 -5.57 8.51 -4.91
CA VAL A 113 -5.11 8.60 -3.53
C VAL A 113 -6.10 9.44 -2.73
N LYS A 114 -6.83 8.80 -1.81
CA LYS A 114 -7.74 9.47 -0.88
C LYS A 114 -7.23 9.33 0.55
N ILE A 115 -7.05 10.47 1.20
CA ILE A 115 -6.62 10.53 2.59
C ILE A 115 -7.87 10.60 3.46
N GLU A 116 -8.21 9.49 4.09
CA GLU A 116 -9.39 9.38 4.96
C GLU A 116 -8.98 9.21 6.44
N ASN A 117 -9.88 9.58 7.34
CA ASN A 117 -9.73 9.32 8.77
C ASN A 117 -10.73 8.23 9.16
N ASP A 118 -10.44 6.99 8.80
CA ASP A 118 -11.31 5.83 9.02
C ASP A 118 -11.01 5.08 10.34
N GLY A 119 -10.02 5.55 11.10
CA GLY A 119 -9.60 4.96 12.37
C GLY A 119 -8.64 3.77 12.24
N ARG A 120 -8.19 3.40 11.04
CA ARG A 120 -7.11 2.41 10.85
C ARG A 120 -5.74 3.03 11.06
N GLU A 121 -4.77 2.24 11.51
CA GLU A 121 -3.39 2.71 11.78
C GLU A 121 -2.50 2.68 10.53
N ASP A 122 -2.78 1.77 9.58
CA ASP A 122 -1.93 1.53 8.41
C ASP A 122 -2.57 1.89 7.06
N ALA A 123 -1.75 1.93 6.02
CA ALA A 123 -2.18 2.04 4.63
C ALA A 123 -3.03 0.81 4.24
N ALA A 124 -4.30 1.01 3.87
CA ALA A 124 -5.16 -0.06 3.36
C ALA A 124 -5.61 0.25 1.93
N PHE A 125 -5.61 -0.76 1.05
CA PHE A 125 -6.23 -0.63 -0.26
C PHE A 125 -7.71 -1.00 -0.17
N VAL A 126 -8.59 -0.07 -0.55
CA VAL A 126 -10.00 -0.40 -0.83
C VAL A 126 -10.09 -1.05 -2.20
N ARG A 127 -10.63 -2.27 -2.26
CA ARG A 127 -10.47 -3.18 -3.41
C ARG A 127 -11.69 -3.31 -4.29
N ASP A 128 -12.79 -2.59 -4.02
CA ASP A 128 -14.15 -2.83 -4.54
C ASP A 128 -14.29 -3.10 -6.04
N TYR A 129 -13.34 -2.66 -6.87
CA TYR A 129 -13.37 -2.83 -8.32
C TYR A 129 -12.07 -3.36 -8.92
N TRP A 130 -11.17 -3.97 -8.13
CA TRP A 130 -9.79 -4.27 -8.55
C TRP A 130 -9.59 -5.58 -9.32
N ALA A 131 -10.45 -6.58 -9.14
CA ALA A 131 -10.25 -7.86 -9.82
C ALA A 131 -10.85 -7.87 -11.23
N PRO A 132 -10.07 -8.31 -12.24
CA PRO A 132 -10.54 -8.39 -13.62
C PRO A 132 -11.81 -9.24 -13.67
N LYS A 133 -12.89 -8.69 -14.23
CA LYS A 133 -14.04 -9.51 -14.61
C LYS A 133 -13.58 -10.47 -15.69
N ALA A 134 -13.84 -11.77 -15.53
CA ALA A 134 -13.50 -12.77 -16.53
C ALA A 134 -14.29 -12.53 -17.83
N ALA A 135 -13.74 -11.72 -18.73
CA ALA A 135 -14.23 -11.50 -20.08
C ALA A 135 -13.31 -12.23 -21.08
N GLY A 136 -13.39 -13.56 -21.13
CA GLY A 136 -12.59 -14.37 -22.05
C GLY A 136 -11.12 -14.56 -21.63
N THR A 137 -10.20 -14.57 -22.60
CA THR A 137 -8.74 -14.83 -22.42
C THR A 137 -7.92 -13.58 -22.09
N THR A 138 -8.56 -12.43 -21.95
CA THR A 138 -7.93 -11.13 -21.68
C THR A 138 -8.32 -10.64 -20.30
N LEU A 139 -7.32 -10.46 -19.43
CA LEU A 139 -7.48 -9.77 -18.15
C LEU A 139 -7.70 -8.29 -18.47
N GLU A 140 -8.95 -7.83 -18.40
CA GLU A 140 -9.25 -6.41 -18.54
C GLU A 140 -8.94 -5.68 -17.25
N THR A 141 -8.31 -4.52 -17.39
CA THR A 141 -7.86 -3.71 -16.27
C THR A 141 -9.03 -3.11 -15.50
N CYS A 142 -8.88 -3.03 -14.19
CA CYS A 142 -9.96 -2.73 -13.26
C CYS A 142 -9.76 -1.40 -12.54
N SER A 143 -10.87 -0.77 -12.14
CA SER A 143 -10.90 0.61 -11.65
C SER A 143 -10.30 0.75 -10.26
N SER A 144 -9.64 1.89 -10.08
CA SER A 144 -9.01 2.46 -8.90
C SER A 144 -9.69 2.14 -7.54
N GLY A 145 -8.93 1.49 -6.65
CA GLY A 145 -9.16 1.56 -5.21
C GLY A 145 -8.82 2.94 -4.60
N PHE A 146 -8.50 2.99 -3.30
CA PHE A 146 -7.74 4.12 -2.71
C PHE A 146 -6.82 3.61 -1.59
N VAL A 147 -5.74 4.33 -1.31
CA VAL A 147 -4.83 4.08 -0.16
C VAL A 147 -5.34 4.87 1.04
N ALA A 148 -6.02 4.22 1.97
CA ALA A 148 -6.43 4.82 3.25
C ALA A 148 -5.24 4.80 4.21
N SER A 149 -4.64 5.93 4.55
CA SER A 149 -3.60 6.05 5.59
C SER A 149 -4.14 6.90 6.74
N GLN A 150 -3.72 6.62 7.97
CA GLN A 150 -4.12 7.39 9.13
C GLN A 150 -3.71 8.87 8.97
N SER A 151 -4.67 9.67 8.52
CA SER A 151 -4.44 11.05 8.12
C SER A 151 -3.79 11.89 9.22
N GLY A 152 -4.13 11.62 10.49
CA GLY A 152 -3.56 12.30 11.66
C GLY A 152 -2.04 12.19 11.75
N GLU A 153 -1.49 10.97 11.76
CA GLU A 153 -0.04 10.76 11.90
C GLU A 153 0.73 11.19 10.65
N MET A 154 0.20 10.94 9.45
CA MET A 154 0.78 11.44 8.22
C MET A 154 0.87 12.97 8.23
N TYR A 155 -0.25 13.65 8.50
CA TYR A 155 -0.28 15.11 8.46
C TYR A 155 0.58 15.75 9.55
N LEU A 156 0.74 15.10 10.71
CA LEU A 156 1.64 15.55 11.77
C LEU A 156 3.11 15.32 11.38
N THR A 157 3.42 14.16 10.80
CA THR A 157 4.77 13.82 10.37
C THR A 157 5.24 14.73 9.23
N LEU A 158 4.38 14.96 8.22
CA LEU A 158 4.66 15.87 7.10
C LEU A 158 4.76 17.34 7.53
N ALA A 159 4.10 17.72 8.63
CA ALA A 159 4.23 19.05 9.22
C ALA A 159 5.45 19.16 10.16
N SER A 160 6.07 18.04 10.54
CA SER A 160 7.22 18.02 11.43
C SER A 160 8.47 18.58 10.73
N LYS A 161 9.40 19.13 11.52
CA LYS A 161 10.75 19.48 11.04
C LYS A 161 11.76 18.36 11.26
N ASN A 162 11.31 17.19 11.74
CA ASN A 162 12.19 16.08 12.02
C ASN A 162 12.33 15.20 10.76
N GLU A 163 13.43 15.42 10.03
CA GLU A 163 13.73 14.69 8.79
C GLU A 163 13.78 13.18 9.01
N GLU A 164 14.33 12.71 10.14
CA GLU A 164 14.43 11.28 10.45
C GLU A 164 13.04 10.63 10.52
N ASN A 165 12.07 11.31 11.13
CA ASN A 165 10.71 10.79 11.26
C ASN A 165 9.97 10.82 9.91
N ILE A 166 10.18 11.86 9.10
CA ILE A 166 9.65 11.89 7.73
C ILE A 166 10.18 10.70 6.92
N LEU A 167 11.48 10.40 7.02
CA LEU A 167 12.08 9.27 6.32
C LEU A 167 11.55 7.92 6.82
N LYS A 168 11.43 7.70 8.12
CA LYS A 168 10.83 6.48 8.69
C LYS A 168 9.38 6.29 8.21
N TRP A 169 8.58 7.34 8.24
CA TRP A 169 7.20 7.28 7.76
C TRP A 169 7.14 6.94 6.27
N LYS A 170 7.94 7.60 5.42
CA LYS A 170 8.01 7.27 3.98
C LYS A 170 8.41 5.82 3.75
N PHE A 171 9.40 5.32 4.48
CA PHE A 171 9.85 3.93 4.41
C PHE A 171 8.72 2.96 4.76
N HIS A 172 8.05 3.17 5.89
CA HIS A 172 6.92 2.35 6.30
C HIS A 172 5.78 2.38 5.28
N MET A 173 5.44 3.55 4.75
CA MET A 173 4.40 3.68 3.74
C MET A 173 4.73 2.91 2.46
N ILE A 174 5.97 2.94 1.99
CA ILE A 174 6.38 2.14 0.82
C ILE A 174 6.22 0.64 1.12
N VAL A 175 6.66 0.18 2.29
CA VAL A 175 6.50 -1.21 2.72
C VAL A 175 5.04 -1.61 2.79
N ALA A 176 4.20 -0.81 3.44
CA ALA A 176 2.76 -1.05 3.56
C ALA A 176 2.06 -1.06 2.18
N ILE A 177 2.47 -0.18 1.26
CA ILE A 177 1.96 -0.22 -0.12
C ILE A 177 2.35 -1.54 -0.80
N VAL A 178 3.61 -1.98 -0.68
CA VAL A 178 4.05 -3.28 -1.23
C VAL A 178 3.28 -4.44 -0.61
N HIS A 179 3.06 -4.42 0.70
CA HIS A 179 2.28 -5.41 1.44
C HIS A 179 0.89 -5.56 0.83
N GLU A 180 0.18 -4.45 0.70
CA GLU A 180 -1.17 -4.42 0.14
C GLU A 180 -1.19 -4.82 -1.34
N LEU A 181 -0.14 -4.52 -2.11
CA LEU A 181 -0.01 -4.98 -3.49
C LEU A 181 0.07 -6.52 -3.59
N GLY A 182 0.56 -7.22 -2.56
CA GLY A 182 0.46 -8.68 -2.45
C GLY A 182 -0.98 -9.18 -2.35
N HIS A 183 -1.82 -8.50 -1.56
CA HIS A 183 -3.25 -8.77 -1.52
C HIS A 183 -3.95 -8.43 -2.84
N CYS A 184 -3.60 -7.29 -3.45
CA CYS A 184 -4.13 -6.89 -4.76
C CYS A 184 -3.81 -7.92 -5.84
N LEU A 185 -2.59 -8.49 -5.84
CA LEU A 185 -2.22 -9.56 -6.75
C LEU A 185 -3.07 -10.83 -6.51
N THR A 186 -3.38 -11.14 -5.25
CA THR A 186 -4.28 -12.26 -4.92
C THR A 186 -5.67 -12.05 -5.50
N GLY A 187 -6.23 -10.84 -5.38
CA GLY A 187 -7.51 -10.49 -6.00
C GLY A 187 -7.45 -10.55 -7.53
N TYR A 188 -6.37 -10.03 -8.12
CA TYR A 188 -6.15 -10.07 -9.56
C TYR A 188 -6.11 -11.50 -10.12
N LEU A 189 -5.44 -12.43 -9.44
CA LEU A 189 -5.29 -13.82 -9.88
C LEU A 189 -6.53 -14.68 -9.63
N SER A 190 -7.32 -14.36 -8.61
CA SER A 190 -8.56 -15.07 -8.28
C SER A 190 -9.76 -14.57 -9.11
N GLY A 191 -9.74 -13.31 -9.53
CA GLY A 191 -10.90 -12.64 -10.14
C GLY A 191 -11.91 -12.12 -9.12
N ASP A 192 -11.57 -12.13 -7.83
CA ASP A 192 -12.38 -11.58 -6.73
C ASP A 192 -11.63 -10.43 -6.05
N PRO A 193 -12.15 -9.18 -6.07
CA PRO A 193 -11.48 -8.07 -5.41
C PRO A 193 -11.33 -8.28 -3.90
N ASN A 194 -12.22 -9.07 -3.30
CA ASN A 194 -12.27 -9.36 -1.88
C ASN A 194 -11.75 -10.77 -1.57
N ALA A 195 -10.92 -11.33 -2.45
CA ALA A 195 -10.34 -12.65 -2.26
C ALA A 195 -9.62 -12.74 -0.90
N LEU A 196 -10.06 -13.68 -0.09
CA LEU A 196 -9.37 -14.04 1.13
C LEU A 196 -8.07 -14.75 0.76
N THR A 197 -6.97 -14.34 1.40
CA THR A 197 -5.71 -15.06 1.26
C THR A 197 -5.87 -16.50 1.76
N SER A 198 -5.38 -17.46 0.99
CA SER A 198 -5.36 -18.88 1.38
C SER A 198 -4.49 -19.08 2.63
N LYS A 199 -4.86 -20.02 3.50
CA LYS A 199 -4.05 -20.43 4.68
C LYS A 199 -2.66 -20.97 4.31
N GLN A 200 -2.45 -21.30 3.04
CA GLN A 200 -1.18 -21.78 2.51
C GLN A 200 -0.26 -20.66 2.04
N VAL A 201 -0.78 -19.43 1.95
CA VAL A 201 -0.03 -18.24 1.58
C VAL A 201 0.14 -17.39 2.83
N GLY A 202 1.39 -17.17 3.20
CA GLY A 202 1.78 -16.34 4.32
C GLY A 202 3.17 -16.69 4.80
N VAL A 203 3.44 -16.37 6.05
CA VAL A 203 4.74 -16.56 6.67
C VAL A 203 4.58 -17.37 7.95
N LYS A 204 5.68 -17.97 8.40
CA LYS A 204 5.69 -18.69 9.66
C LYS A 204 5.31 -17.72 10.81
N GLY A 205 4.34 -18.13 11.62
CA GLY A 205 3.78 -17.30 12.69
C GLY A 205 2.56 -16.45 12.27
N LYS A 206 2.33 -16.23 10.97
CA LYS A 206 1.16 -15.48 10.48
C LYS A 206 0.67 -16.00 9.12
N THR A 207 -0.39 -16.80 9.18
CA THR A 207 -1.18 -17.21 8.01
C THR A 207 -2.67 -17.10 8.33
N PRO A 208 -3.54 -16.80 7.35
CA PRO A 208 -3.24 -16.40 5.96
C PRO A 208 -2.75 -14.95 5.86
N GLU A 209 -1.68 -14.67 5.10
CA GLU A 209 -1.18 -13.29 4.96
C GLU A 209 -0.34 -13.02 3.69
N ALA A 210 -0.96 -12.55 2.61
CA ALA A 210 -0.30 -12.44 1.30
C ALA A 210 0.74 -11.31 1.27
N GLY A 211 0.51 -10.21 2.00
CA GLY A 211 1.44 -9.09 2.02
C GLY A 211 2.79 -9.50 2.60
N TYR A 212 2.80 -10.16 3.77
CA TYR A 212 4.05 -10.65 4.36
C TYR A 212 4.73 -11.72 3.51
N ALA A 213 3.98 -12.57 2.81
CA ALA A 213 4.58 -13.54 1.90
C ALA A 213 5.32 -12.85 0.73
N LEU A 214 4.77 -11.75 0.19
CA LEU A 214 5.45 -10.95 -0.82
C LEU A 214 6.66 -10.20 -0.24
N GLU A 215 6.50 -9.57 0.92
CA GLU A 215 7.61 -8.89 1.62
C GLU A 215 8.80 -9.82 1.84
N LEU A 216 8.56 -11.02 2.37
CA LEU A 216 9.63 -11.99 2.63
C LEU A 216 10.36 -12.41 1.35
N LEU A 217 9.64 -12.54 0.23
CA LEU A 217 10.26 -12.85 -1.07
C LEU A 217 11.10 -11.68 -1.59
N LEU A 218 10.60 -10.46 -1.43
CA LEU A 218 11.18 -9.23 -1.97
C LEU A 218 12.36 -8.74 -1.12
N PHE A 219 12.14 -8.55 0.18
CA PHE A 219 13.10 -7.96 1.12
C PHE A 219 13.89 -8.99 1.92
N LYS A 220 13.64 -10.29 1.75
CA LYS A 220 14.21 -11.39 2.57
C LYS A 220 13.86 -11.33 4.05
N ASN A 221 13.06 -10.34 4.43
CA ASN A 221 12.57 -10.10 5.77
C ASN A 221 11.16 -9.51 5.70
N ILE A 222 10.46 -9.59 6.81
CA ILE A 222 9.20 -8.92 7.09
C ILE A 222 9.55 -7.62 7.81
N LEU A 223 9.06 -6.49 7.28
CA LEU A 223 9.49 -5.17 7.72
C LEU A 223 8.37 -4.52 8.55
N GLU A 224 8.64 -4.30 9.83
CA GLU A 224 7.63 -3.89 10.81
C GLU A 224 8.05 -2.64 11.59
N MET A 225 7.08 -1.79 11.92
CA MET A 225 7.28 -0.60 12.73
C MET A 225 6.86 -0.84 14.17
N TRP A 226 7.79 -0.69 15.12
CA TRP A 226 7.51 -0.91 16.54
C TRP A 226 7.63 0.38 17.34
N ALA A 227 6.60 0.67 18.14
CA ALA A 227 6.66 1.74 19.12
C ALA A 227 7.74 1.44 20.18
N THR A 228 8.49 2.46 20.57
CA THR A 228 9.42 2.35 21.72
C THR A 228 8.74 2.84 23.01
N PRO A 229 9.13 2.32 24.20
CA PRO A 229 8.46 2.66 25.47
C PRO A 229 8.37 4.16 25.81
N ASN A 230 9.21 5.00 25.19
CA ASN A 230 9.26 6.44 25.42
C ASN A 230 8.96 7.26 24.13
N GLN A 231 8.35 6.63 23.13
CA GLN A 231 8.06 7.30 21.87
C GLN A 231 6.96 8.35 22.08
N PRO A 232 7.17 9.61 21.66
CA PRO A 232 6.11 10.61 21.69
C PRO A 232 4.92 10.15 20.84
N PRO A 233 3.68 10.53 21.21
CA PRO A 233 2.50 10.20 20.43
C PRO A 233 2.60 10.79 19.01
N ASN A 234 2.04 10.08 18.02
CA ASN A 234 2.04 10.47 16.61
C ASN A 234 3.44 10.60 15.99
N GLN A 235 4.38 9.74 16.41
CA GLN A 235 5.67 9.56 15.74
C GLN A 235 5.71 8.17 15.13
N PRO A 236 6.34 8.00 13.95
CA PRO A 236 6.52 6.67 13.38
C PRO A 236 7.39 5.82 14.30
N GLY A 237 7.06 4.53 14.39
CA GLY A 237 7.83 3.51 15.10
C GLY A 237 9.29 3.41 14.66
N VAL A 238 10.04 2.56 15.36
CA VAL A 238 11.36 2.14 14.93
C VAL A 238 11.20 0.93 13.99
N PRO A 239 11.78 0.98 12.77
CA PRO A 239 11.67 -0.12 11.82
C PRO A 239 12.59 -1.28 12.19
N TYR A 240 12.07 -2.48 12.07
CA TYR A 240 12.77 -3.74 12.29
C TYR A 240 12.51 -4.72 11.13
N ALA A 241 13.50 -5.55 10.85
CA ALA A 241 13.44 -6.64 9.90
C ALA A 241 13.36 -7.98 10.66
N PHE A 242 12.42 -8.84 10.28
CA PHE A 242 12.19 -10.15 10.88
C PHE A 242 12.28 -11.25 9.82
N GLU A 243 12.78 -12.44 10.17
CA GLU A 243 12.81 -13.58 9.25
C GLU A 243 11.48 -14.36 9.26
N ASP A 244 10.73 -14.30 10.36
CA ASP A 244 9.38 -14.80 10.51
C ASP A 244 8.61 -14.02 11.61
N LEU A 245 7.35 -14.35 11.87
CA LEU A 245 6.51 -13.69 12.88
C LEU A 245 6.19 -14.59 14.08
N LEU A 246 7.11 -15.50 14.44
CA LEU A 246 6.98 -16.21 15.72
C LEU A 246 7.20 -15.26 16.90
N LYS A 247 6.59 -15.60 18.04
CA LYS A 247 6.63 -14.79 19.26
C LYS A 247 8.05 -14.54 19.80
N ASP A 248 8.98 -15.46 19.56
CA ASP A 248 10.35 -15.45 20.04
C ASP A 248 11.36 -14.92 19.00
N THR A 249 10.91 -14.58 17.79
CA THR A 249 11.77 -14.05 16.74
C THR A 249 12.27 -12.66 17.08
N LYS A 250 13.59 -12.50 17.01
CA LYS A 250 14.26 -11.23 17.31
C LYS A 250 14.38 -10.40 16.04
N GLY A 251 13.76 -9.23 16.04
CA GLY A 251 13.89 -8.26 14.95
C GLY A 251 15.26 -7.62 14.93
N GLN A 252 15.79 -7.36 13.74
CA GLN A 252 16.99 -6.57 13.52
C GLN A 252 16.61 -5.13 13.22
N ARG A 253 17.13 -4.18 13.99
CA ARG A 253 16.83 -2.76 13.77
C ARG A 253 17.37 -2.30 12.42
N ILE A 254 16.53 -1.64 11.63
CA ILE A 254 16.92 -1.09 10.34
C ILE A 254 17.61 0.26 10.55
N SER A 255 18.77 0.45 9.91
CA SER A 255 19.54 1.68 10.03
C SER A 255 18.91 2.83 9.26
N MET A 256 19.08 4.08 9.75
CA MET A 256 18.64 5.26 9.01
C MET A 256 19.35 5.45 7.67
N LYS A 257 20.61 4.97 7.57
CA LYS A 257 21.32 4.96 6.29
C LYS A 257 20.60 4.08 5.27
N TYR A 258 20.24 2.86 5.65
CA TYR A 258 19.49 1.96 4.77
C TYR A 258 18.15 2.57 4.36
N ILE A 259 17.39 3.12 5.31
CA ILE A 259 16.10 3.77 5.04
C ILE A 259 16.24 4.89 4.01
N LYS A 260 17.25 5.75 4.16
CA LYS A 260 17.52 6.83 3.22
C LYS A 260 17.86 6.29 1.83
N ASP A 261 18.81 5.36 1.76
CA ASP A 261 19.26 4.78 0.49
C ASP A 261 18.11 4.03 -0.22
N PHE A 262 17.21 3.39 0.54
CA PHE A 262 16.02 2.70 0.03
C PHE A 262 14.99 3.65 -0.60
N ILE A 263 14.71 4.77 0.07
CA ILE A 263 13.79 5.80 -0.43
C ILE A 263 14.37 6.48 -1.68
N GLU A 264 15.67 6.75 -1.69
CA GLU A 264 16.37 7.39 -2.82
C GLU A 264 16.61 6.44 -3.99
N GLY A 265 16.63 5.12 -3.75
CA GLY A 265 16.93 4.10 -4.76
C GLY A 265 18.38 3.92 -5.08
N THR A 266 19.21 4.17 -4.08
CA THR A 266 20.65 3.98 -4.13
C THR A 266 21.09 2.69 -3.43
N SER A 267 20.21 2.03 -2.66
CA SER A 267 20.46 0.69 -2.10
C SER A 267 19.93 -0.43 -2.99
N GLY A 268 20.57 -1.60 -2.92
CA GLY A 268 19.95 -2.88 -3.27
C GLY A 268 18.87 -3.31 -2.26
N MET A 269 18.15 -4.39 -2.56
CA MET A 269 17.28 -5.05 -1.56
C MET A 269 18.13 -5.68 -0.45
N LEU A 270 17.58 -5.78 0.78
CA LEU A 270 18.29 -6.28 1.98
C LEU A 270 18.94 -7.65 1.76
#